data_AF-A0A7J6FTH6-F1
#
_entry.id   AF-A0A7J6FTH6-F1
#
_cell.length_a   1.000
_cell.length_b   1.000
_cell.length_c   1.000
_cell.angle_alpha   90.00
_cell.angle_beta   90.00
_cell.angle_gamma   90.00
#
_symmetry.space_group_name_H-M   'P 1'
#
loop_
_entity.id
_entity.type
_entity.pdbx_description
1 polymer ?
#
loop_
_entity_poly.entity_id
_entity_poly.type
_entity_poly.pdbx_seq_one_letter_code
_entity_poly.pdbx_strand_id
1 'polypeptide(L)'
;MKGISRDPHQKRDSSSSSSNRYKCKGCCVCVILLIILVIILFGVGIYSYCDEISTENGTVYINGSSAIGRIDDDFVCVTLDWWPPHKCDYGTCSWGNASLLNLDLTNPILQNAVQALSPLKIRLGGTLQDKVIYQNESEKTKAAQSCTHFDFVKNGSELFSFSHGCLSMSRWDQLNLFFQKTGAVIIFGLNALSGKIIDSHGLATGAWDSTNAESLIRYTVNKGYQIHGWELGNEVSGNGIGARITAEQYASDINHLQNIVKKIYNGSKVIKPLVLAPGGFFDPIWFKKFIDKASKSLQVVTHHVYNLGPGSDEHLIDKILHPSFLNGESNTLSSLQNILKHSGTSAVAWVGEAGGAYNSGRNLVTNAFVFSFWYLDQLGMAASYDTKTYCRQTLVGGNYGLLNTNTFVPNPDYYSYYSALLWHRLMGNNVLSTSFSGQAKLRTYAHCSKKSKGITLLLINLEKSTAVQVLVSTTASTSNTSSHIEREEYHLMAGNGDLHSQTVLLNGKVLTIDSSGVIPSLEPVFKRVSDPITVSPYSLVFVVIPNINVLAC
;
A
#
# COMPACT_ATOMS: atom_id res chain seq x y z
N MET A 1 -52.40 -48.15 -0.94
CA MET A 1 -53.01 -48.85 0.21
C MET A 1 -52.77 -47.96 1.44
N LYS A 2 -53.81 -47.23 1.87
CA LYS A 2 -54.53 -47.37 3.16
C LYS A 2 -53.58 -47.16 4.35
N GLY A 3 -53.69 -46.13 5.17
CA GLY A 3 -54.88 -45.50 5.78
C GLY A 3 -54.59 -45.36 7.30
N ILE A 4 -55.22 -44.56 8.16
CA ILE A 4 -56.49 -43.81 8.22
C ILE A 4 -56.41 -43.05 9.59
N SER A 5 -56.97 -41.84 9.74
CA SER A 5 -58.13 -41.49 10.62
C SER A 5 -57.78 -40.24 11.45
N ARG A 6 -58.60 -39.21 11.73
CA ARG A 6 -60.06 -39.00 11.67
C ARG A 6 -60.36 -37.49 11.48
N ASP A 7 -61.42 -37.23 10.73
CA ASP A 7 -62.38 -36.12 10.90
C ASP A 7 -63.68 -36.78 11.49
N PRO A 8 -64.86 -36.16 11.74
CA PRO A 8 -65.30 -34.76 11.59
C PRO A 8 -66.26 -34.26 12.70
N HIS A 9 -66.77 -33.02 12.62
CA HIS A 9 -68.20 -32.74 12.92
C HIS A 9 -68.75 -31.42 12.30
N GLN A 10 -69.72 -31.64 11.41
CA GLN A 10 -70.87 -30.82 10.93
C GLN A 10 -71.68 -30.14 12.08
N LYS A 11 -72.58 -29.12 11.96
CA LYS A 11 -73.59 -28.71 10.93
C LYS A 11 -74.40 -27.46 11.43
N ARG A 12 -75.00 -26.71 10.47
CA ARG A 12 -76.37 -26.06 10.46
C ARG A 12 -76.71 -24.90 11.43
N ASP A 13 -77.63 -23.94 11.21
CA ASP A 13 -78.76 -23.65 10.28
C ASP A 13 -79.04 -22.10 10.32
N SER A 14 -79.21 -21.38 9.19
CA SER A 14 -80.44 -20.84 8.55
C SER A 14 -81.38 -19.89 9.34
N SER A 15 -81.59 -18.64 8.86
CA SER A 15 -82.93 -18.06 8.54
C SER A 15 -82.90 -16.60 8.00
N SER A 16 -83.82 -16.34 7.06
CA SER A 16 -84.21 -15.13 6.28
C SER A 16 -84.49 -13.83 7.06
N SER A 17 -84.54 -12.59 6.51
CA SER A 17 -85.33 -12.12 5.35
C SER A 17 -84.98 -10.68 4.88
N SER A 18 -85.46 -10.36 3.67
CA SER A 18 -85.49 -9.14 2.83
C SER A 18 -85.53 -7.71 3.43
N SER A 19 -84.88 -6.74 2.78
CA SER A 19 -85.56 -5.75 1.88
C SER A 19 -84.64 -4.64 1.31
N ASN A 20 -84.87 -4.33 0.03
CA ASN A 20 -84.77 -3.10 -0.76
C ASN A 20 -83.61 -2.05 -0.68
N ARG A 21 -83.10 -1.78 -1.89
CA ARG A 21 -82.45 -0.60 -2.49
C ARG A 21 -82.71 0.77 -1.82
N TYR A 22 -81.70 1.63 -1.66
CA TYR A 22 -81.24 2.66 -2.63
C TYR A 22 -80.13 3.56 -2.01
N LYS A 23 -79.19 3.94 -2.89
CA LYS A 23 -78.09 4.92 -2.82
C LYS A 23 -78.08 5.97 -1.68
N CYS A 24 -76.90 6.18 -1.10
CA CYS A 24 -76.41 7.53 -0.82
C CYS A 24 -74.89 7.63 -1.07
N LYS A 25 -74.54 8.38 -2.12
CA LYS A 25 -73.17 8.85 -2.39
C LYS A 25 -72.81 9.85 -1.29
N GLY A 26 -71.82 9.55 -0.46
CA GLY A 26 -71.41 10.50 0.58
C GLY A 26 -70.29 10.11 1.54
N CYS A 27 -69.57 9.00 1.33
CA CYS A 27 -68.58 8.53 2.32
C CYS A 27 -67.12 8.46 1.85
N CYS A 28 -66.82 8.67 0.56
CA CYS A 28 -65.43 8.66 0.09
C CYS A 28 -64.65 9.95 0.39
N VAL A 29 -65.32 11.09 0.54
CA VAL A 29 -64.63 12.38 0.73
C VAL A 29 -64.15 12.55 2.19
N CYS A 30 -64.91 12.04 3.18
CA CYS A 30 -64.52 12.11 4.59
C CYS A 30 -63.36 11.16 4.96
N VAL A 31 -63.27 9.98 4.33
CA VAL A 31 -62.15 9.04 4.59
C VAL A 31 -60.85 9.57 3.98
N ILE A 32 -60.92 10.21 2.80
CA ILE A 32 -59.74 10.84 2.18
C ILE A 32 -59.31 12.08 3.00
N LEU A 33 -60.25 12.89 3.49
CA LEU A 33 -59.93 14.03 4.37
C LEU A 33 -59.34 13.59 5.72
N LEU A 34 -59.79 12.48 6.31
CA LEU A 34 -59.22 11.92 7.54
C LEU A 34 -57.82 11.35 7.31
N ILE A 35 -57.55 10.70 6.17
CA ILE A 35 -56.22 10.22 5.82
C ILE A 35 -55.25 11.39 5.56
N ILE A 36 -55.71 12.44 4.89
CA ILE A 36 -54.93 13.66 4.70
C ILE A 36 -54.67 14.36 6.04
N LEU A 37 -55.66 14.41 6.95
CA LEU A 37 -55.49 14.98 8.29
C LEU A 37 -54.51 14.16 9.14
N VAL A 38 -54.50 12.82 9.00
CA VAL A 38 -53.54 11.94 9.68
C VAL A 38 -52.14 12.10 9.09
N ILE A 39 -51.98 12.32 7.78
CA ILE A 39 -50.68 12.62 7.17
C ILE A 39 -50.17 14.02 7.59
N ILE A 40 -51.08 14.98 7.82
CA ILE A 40 -50.74 16.34 8.29
C ILE A 40 -50.48 16.39 9.80
N LEU A 41 -51.23 15.63 10.61
CA LEU A 41 -51.10 15.56 12.08
C LEU A 41 -50.00 14.58 12.53
N PHE A 42 -49.78 13.50 11.78
CA PHE A 42 -48.63 12.61 11.88
C PHE A 42 -47.75 12.81 10.66
N GLY A 43 -47.34 14.06 10.42
CA GLY A 43 -46.20 14.35 9.57
C GLY A 43 -44.98 13.62 10.10
N VAL A 44 -44.86 12.34 9.75
CA VAL A 44 -43.59 11.65 9.67
C VAL A 44 -42.87 12.41 8.58
N GLY A 45 -42.22 13.51 8.98
CA GLY A 45 -41.22 14.13 8.16
C GLY A 45 -40.31 12.99 7.75
N ILE A 46 -40.30 12.69 6.45
CA ILE A 46 -39.10 12.15 5.84
C ILE A 46 -38.10 13.30 5.97
N TYR A 47 -37.56 13.48 7.18
CA TYR A 47 -36.29 14.12 7.38
C TYR A 47 -35.33 13.18 6.66
N SER A 48 -35.11 13.44 5.36
CA SER A 48 -33.80 13.20 4.80
C SER A 48 -32.86 13.95 5.73
N TYR A 49 -32.24 13.21 6.65
CA TYR A 49 -31.13 13.69 7.44
C TYR A 49 -30.00 13.89 6.42
N CYS A 50 -30.04 15.02 5.71
CA CYS A 50 -28.88 15.52 5.03
C CYS A 50 -27.93 15.86 6.18
N ASP A 51 -26.95 14.99 6.42
CA ASP A 51 -25.84 15.31 7.32
C ASP A 51 -25.32 16.69 6.90
N GLU A 52 -25.57 17.68 7.76
CA GLU A 52 -25.23 19.07 7.46
C GLU A 52 -23.70 19.16 7.48
N ILE A 53 -23.09 19.33 6.31
CA ILE A 53 -21.64 19.46 6.21
C ILE A 53 -21.26 20.81 6.80
N SER A 54 -20.59 20.79 7.95
CA SER A 54 -20.04 22.00 8.55
C SER A 54 -18.79 22.43 7.78
N THR A 55 -18.43 23.71 7.90
CA THR A 55 -17.20 24.25 7.31
C THR A 55 -16.35 24.87 8.40
N GLU A 56 -15.09 24.47 8.45
CA GLU A 56 -14.08 25.05 9.32
C GLU A 56 -12.98 25.74 8.51
N ASN A 57 -12.36 26.75 9.08
CA ASN A 57 -11.21 27.41 8.49
C ASN A 57 -9.93 26.94 9.17
N GLY A 58 -8.85 26.82 8.40
CA GLY A 58 -7.54 26.51 8.94
C GLY A 58 -6.42 27.08 8.07
N THR A 59 -5.22 27.14 8.63
CA THR A 59 -4.02 27.59 7.93
C THR A 59 -2.93 26.53 7.99
N VAL A 60 -2.38 26.18 6.84
CA VAL A 60 -1.17 25.35 6.73
C VAL A 60 0.04 26.28 6.63
N TYR A 61 0.96 26.12 7.57
CA TYR A 61 2.24 26.80 7.58
C TYR A 61 3.30 25.86 7.02
N ILE A 62 4.08 26.36 6.05
CA ILE A 62 5.16 25.62 5.41
C ILE A 62 6.47 26.33 5.69
N ASN A 63 7.45 25.61 6.24
CA ASN A 63 8.79 26.14 6.41
C ASN A 63 9.59 25.98 5.11
N GLY A 64 9.73 27.07 4.37
CA GLY A 64 10.45 27.10 3.10
C GLY A 64 11.97 27.27 3.21
N SER A 65 12.51 27.39 4.43
CA SER A 65 13.92 27.75 4.66
C SER A 65 14.90 26.59 4.42
N SER A 66 14.51 25.36 4.74
CA SER A 66 15.35 24.16 4.56
C SER A 66 14.51 22.89 4.44
N ALA A 67 15.02 21.90 3.71
CA ALA A 67 14.40 20.57 3.67
C ALA A 67 14.62 19.82 5.00
N ILE A 68 13.59 19.13 5.49
CA ILE A 68 13.67 18.26 6.69
C ILE A 68 14.08 16.82 6.35
N GLY A 69 13.98 16.46 5.07
CA GLY A 69 14.38 15.17 4.53
C GLY A 69 14.51 15.27 3.01
N ARG A 70 15.10 14.24 2.41
CA ARG A 70 15.23 14.08 0.97
C ARG A 70 14.93 12.65 0.58
N ILE A 71 13.91 12.45 -0.25
CA ILE A 71 13.49 11.14 -0.77
C ILE A 71 14.11 10.86 -2.15
N ASP A 72 14.13 9.59 -2.58
CA ASP A 72 14.59 9.21 -3.92
C ASP A 72 13.59 9.63 -5.02
N ASP A 73 14.04 9.72 -6.28
CA ASP A 73 13.19 10.07 -7.43
C ASP A 73 12.06 9.05 -7.66
N ASP A 74 12.35 7.80 -7.31
CA ASP A 74 11.53 6.59 -7.29
C ASP A 74 11.20 6.18 -5.84
N PHE A 75 10.85 7.14 -4.99
CA PHE A 75 10.45 6.93 -3.59
C PHE A 75 9.28 5.95 -3.45
N VAL A 76 8.29 6.04 -4.35
CA VAL A 76 7.19 5.08 -4.41
C VAL A 76 7.76 3.76 -4.93
N CYS A 77 7.65 2.73 -4.10
CA CYS A 77 8.05 1.37 -4.42
C CYS A 77 6.87 0.41 -4.20
N VAL A 78 6.93 -0.76 -4.80
CA VAL A 78 5.97 -1.84 -4.60
C VAL A 78 6.70 -3.16 -4.36
N THR A 79 6.00 -4.15 -3.83
CA THR A 79 6.53 -5.50 -3.70
C THR A 79 5.83 -6.49 -4.64
N LEU A 80 6.52 -7.59 -4.95
CA LEU A 80 5.94 -8.82 -5.49
C LEU A 80 6.32 -9.97 -4.57
N ASP A 81 5.34 -10.83 -4.27
CA ASP A 81 5.47 -11.87 -3.25
C ASP A 81 5.61 -13.27 -3.85
N TRP A 82 5.97 -14.23 -3.01
CA TRP A 82 6.08 -15.65 -3.31
C TRP A 82 4.79 -16.44 -3.02
N TRP A 83 3.83 -15.89 -2.27
CA TRP A 83 2.62 -16.61 -1.83
C TRP A 83 1.87 -17.30 -2.99
N PRO A 84 1.58 -18.62 -2.87
CA PRO A 84 0.86 -19.37 -3.91
C PRO A 84 -0.66 -19.17 -3.81
N PRO A 85 -1.44 -19.59 -4.83
CA PRO A 85 -2.90 -19.40 -4.87
C PRO A 85 -3.67 -19.96 -3.66
N HIS A 86 -3.11 -20.96 -3.00
CA HIS A 86 -3.70 -21.65 -1.85
C HIS A 86 -3.27 -21.04 -0.50
N LYS A 87 -2.57 -19.90 -0.50
CA LYS A 87 -2.45 -19.05 0.69
C LYS A 87 -3.79 -18.39 0.97
N CYS A 88 -4.39 -18.78 2.10
CA CYS A 88 -5.67 -18.26 2.54
C CYS A 88 -5.54 -17.74 3.97
N ASP A 89 -6.09 -16.56 4.21
CA ASP A 89 -6.26 -15.98 5.53
C ASP A 89 -7.75 -15.75 5.77
N TYR A 90 -8.22 -16.05 6.97
CA TYR A 90 -9.60 -15.77 7.38
C TYR A 90 -10.66 -16.36 6.42
N GLY A 91 -10.36 -17.52 5.83
CA GLY A 91 -11.24 -18.21 4.89
C GLY A 91 -11.21 -17.69 3.44
N THR A 92 -10.38 -16.69 3.12
CA THR A 92 -10.26 -16.13 1.76
C THR A 92 -8.85 -16.31 1.20
N CYS A 93 -8.74 -16.77 -0.04
CA CYS A 93 -7.47 -16.94 -0.75
C CYS A 93 -7.32 -15.81 -1.78
N SER A 94 -6.77 -14.67 -1.35
CA SER A 94 -6.73 -13.42 -2.13
C SER A 94 -5.48 -13.29 -3.02
N TRP A 95 -4.62 -14.30 -3.07
CA TRP A 95 -3.36 -14.28 -3.81
C TRP A 95 -3.45 -14.69 -5.26
N GLY A 96 -4.37 -15.59 -5.63
CA GLY A 96 -4.48 -16.08 -7.00
C GLY A 96 -3.12 -16.47 -7.61
N ASN A 97 -2.91 -16.14 -8.89
CA ASN A 97 -1.62 -16.32 -9.57
C ASN A 97 -0.73 -15.07 -9.46
N ALA A 98 -0.69 -14.39 -8.31
CA ALA A 98 0.12 -13.19 -8.13
C ALA A 98 1.59 -13.47 -7.74
N SER A 99 1.97 -14.74 -7.52
CA SER A 99 3.30 -15.12 -7.08
C SER A 99 4.36 -14.80 -8.14
N LEU A 100 5.58 -14.48 -7.69
CA LEU A 100 6.77 -14.41 -8.54
C LEU A 100 6.94 -15.63 -9.45
N LEU A 101 6.44 -16.80 -9.05
CA LEU A 101 6.51 -18.03 -9.84
C LEU A 101 5.50 -18.11 -10.99
N ASN A 102 4.32 -17.49 -10.86
CA ASN A 102 3.19 -17.75 -11.76
C ASN A 102 2.46 -16.50 -12.28
N LEU A 103 2.84 -15.30 -11.83
CA LEU A 103 2.33 -14.01 -12.34
C LEU A 103 2.44 -13.92 -13.87
N ASP A 104 1.36 -13.50 -14.51
CA ASP A 104 1.33 -13.26 -15.96
C ASP A 104 2.02 -11.94 -16.30
N LEU A 105 3.33 -12.04 -16.58
CA LEU A 105 4.18 -10.91 -16.96
C LEU A 105 3.91 -10.40 -18.39
N THR A 106 3.14 -11.14 -19.18
CA THR A 106 2.83 -10.77 -20.57
C THR A 106 1.63 -9.85 -20.68
N ASN A 107 0.83 -9.76 -19.62
CA ASN A 107 -0.38 -8.94 -19.59
C ASN A 107 -0.06 -7.45 -19.84
N PRO A 108 -0.72 -6.81 -20.83
CA PRO A 108 -0.44 -5.42 -21.18
C PRO A 108 -0.85 -4.44 -20.08
N ILE A 109 -1.88 -4.76 -19.29
CA ILE A 109 -2.36 -3.87 -18.22
C ILE A 109 -1.34 -3.81 -17.09
N LEU A 110 -0.78 -4.95 -16.69
CA LEU A 110 0.30 -5.01 -15.71
C LEU A 110 1.52 -4.20 -16.18
N GLN A 111 1.91 -4.35 -17.45
CA GLN A 111 3.04 -3.61 -18.03
C GLN A 111 2.78 -2.10 -18.02
N ASN A 112 1.60 -1.66 -18.46
CA ASN A 112 1.21 -0.25 -18.47
C ASN A 112 1.17 0.33 -17.05
N ALA A 113 0.68 -0.44 -16.08
CA ALA A 113 0.61 -0.01 -14.68
C ALA A 113 2.01 0.21 -14.07
N VAL A 114 2.97 -0.67 -14.36
CA VAL A 114 4.37 -0.49 -13.93
C VAL A 114 5.01 0.70 -14.66
N GLN A 115 4.81 0.81 -15.97
CA GLN A 115 5.37 1.90 -16.78
C GLN A 115 4.86 3.28 -16.37
N ALA A 116 3.58 3.39 -15.96
CA ALA A 116 3.02 4.67 -15.53
C ALA A 116 3.65 5.21 -14.23
N LEU A 117 4.25 4.33 -13.42
CA LEU A 117 5.05 4.66 -12.24
C LEU A 117 6.55 4.65 -12.52
N SER A 118 6.99 4.54 -13.77
CA SER A 118 8.41 4.45 -14.11
C SER A 118 9.17 5.76 -13.76
N PRO A 119 10.43 5.66 -13.30
CA PRO A 119 11.06 4.45 -12.77
C PRO A 119 10.36 3.98 -11.49
N LEU A 120 10.01 2.69 -11.42
CA LEU A 120 9.36 2.08 -10.25
C LEU A 120 10.29 1.04 -9.62
N LYS A 121 10.60 1.22 -8.34
CA LYS A 121 11.25 0.17 -7.56
C LYS A 121 10.29 -0.98 -7.29
N ILE A 122 10.72 -2.20 -7.54
CA ILE A 122 9.98 -3.42 -7.23
C ILE A 122 10.86 -4.32 -6.36
N ARG A 123 10.42 -4.57 -5.13
CA ARG A 123 11.07 -5.49 -4.17
C ARG A 123 10.44 -6.89 -4.30
N LEU A 124 11.24 -7.86 -4.72
CA LEU A 124 10.84 -9.25 -4.94
C LEU A 124 11.19 -10.03 -3.67
N GLY A 125 10.21 -10.37 -2.84
CA GLY A 125 10.46 -10.93 -1.51
C GLY A 125 9.20 -11.43 -0.81
N GLY A 126 9.13 -11.28 0.50
CA GLY A 126 8.05 -11.79 1.34
C GLY A 126 8.44 -13.07 2.08
N THR A 127 7.58 -13.54 2.99
CA THR A 127 7.88 -14.59 3.97
C THR A 127 8.49 -15.87 3.37
N LEU A 128 7.98 -16.33 2.22
CA LEU A 128 8.45 -17.58 1.61
C LEU A 128 9.81 -17.47 0.90
N GLN A 129 10.39 -16.27 0.78
CA GLN A 129 11.73 -16.03 0.23
C GLN A 129 12.79 -16.91 0.89
N ASP A 130 12.70 -17.07 2.21
CA ASP A 130 13.63 -17.88 3.01
C ASP A 130 13.42 -19.41 2.86
N LYS A 131 12.52 -19.80 1.95
CA LYS A 131 12.28 -21.19 1.55
C LYS A 131 12.48 -21.43 0.06
N VAL A 132 12.92 -20.42 -0.70
CA VAL A 132 13.20 -20.55 -2.13
C VAL A 132 14.56 -21.21 -2.36
N ILE A 133 14.58 -22.14 -3.31
CA ILE A 133 15.79 -22.70 -3.92
C ILE A 133 15.93 -22.14 -5.34
N TYR A 134 17.12 -21.69 -5.72
CA TYR A 134 17.41 -21.22 -7.08
C TYR A 134 17.97 -22.36 -7.92
N GLN A 135 17.34 -22.67 -9.06
CA GLN A 135 17.81 -23.76 -9.94
C GLN A 135 19.21 -23.44 -10.50
N ASN A 136 20.19 -24.35 -10.43
CA ASN A 136 21.52 -24.07 -10.98
C ASN A 136 21.59 -24.30 -12.50
N GLU A 137 22.53 -23.62 -13.18
CA GLU A 137 22.71 -23.75 -14.63
C GLU A 137 23.14 -25.16 -15.06
N SER A 138 23.99 -25.83 -14.25
CA SER A 138 24.40 -27.23 -14.46
C SER A 138 23.25 -28.25 -14.28
N GLU A 139 22.15 -27.85 -13.64
CA GLU A 139 20.95 -28.66 -13.41
C GLU A 139 19.92 -28.50 -14.54
N LYS A 140 20.08 -27.54 -15.47
CA LYS A 140 19.24 -27.47 -16.68
C LYS A 140 19.36 -28.72 -17.55
N THR A 141 20.50 -29.41 -17.49
CA THR A 141 20.84 -30.55 -18.36
C THR A 141 20.80 -31.92 -17.67
N LYS A 142 20.58 -32.00 -16.36
CA LYS A 142 20.43 -33.25 -15.61
C LYS A 142 19.04 -33.27 -14.98
N ALA A 143 18.27 -34.35 -15.17
CA ALA A 143 16.98 -34.53 -14.54
C ALA A 143 17.08 -34.22 -13.03
N ALA A 144 16.37 -33.16 -12.62
CA ALA A 144 16.63 -32.37 -11.43
C ALA A 144 16.44 -33.14 -10.12
N GLN A 145 17.45 -33.14 -9.26
CA GLN A 145 17.34 -33.61 -7.87
C GLN A 145 17.05 -32.46 -6.88
N SER A 146 17.33 -31.19 -7.23
CA SER A 146 17.16 -30.02 -6.35
C SER A 146 15.78 -29.35 -6.46
N CYS A 147 15.17 -29.34 -7.65
CA CYS A 147 13.85 -28.74 -7.90
C CYS A 147 12.88 -29.80 -8.45
N THR A 148 12.32 -30.61 -7.56
CA THR A 148 11.30 -31.63 -7.90
C THR A 148 9.89 -31.03 -8.00
N HIS A 149 9.65 -29.93 -7.28
CA HIS A 149 8.43 -29.13 -7.32
C HIS A 149 8.80 -27.64 -7.42
N PHE A 150 8.19 -26.92 -8.36
CA PHE A 150 8.47 -25.48 -8.54
C PHE A 150 7.62 -24.61 -7.61
N ASP A 151 6.36 -24.97 -7.42
CA ASP A 151 5.45 -24.24 -6.52
C ASP A 151 5.62 -24.64 -5.06
N PHE A 152 5.30 -23.68 -4.19
CA PHE A 152 5.06 -23.94 -2.77
C PHE A 152 3.78 -24.77 -2.61
N VAL A 153 3.82 -25.77 -1.73
CA VAL A 153 2.66 -26.61 -1.40
C VAL A 153 2.38 -26.50 0.10
N LYS A 154 1.12 -26.34 0.48
CA LYS A 154 0.74 -26.27 1.90
C LYS A 154 1.15 -27.54 2.65
N ASN A 155 1.95 -27.37 3.70
CA ASN A 155 2.42 -28.43 4.59
C ASN A 155 2.54 -27.89 6.03
N GLY A 156 1.58 -28.21 6.90
CA GLY A 156 1.51 -27.66 8.26
C GLY A 156 2.65 -28.06 9.20
N SER A 157 3.46 -29.06 8.83
CA SER A 157 4.63 -29.49 9.62
C SER A 157 5.90 -28.71 9.30
N GLU A 158 5.88 -27.88 8.25
CA GLU A 158 7.04 -27.11 7.82
C GLU A 158 6.97 -25.65 8.26
N LEU A 159 8.14 -25.00 8.28
CA LEU A 159 8.23 -23.55 8.49
C LEU A 159 7.28 -22.81 7.52
N PHE A 160 6.52 -21.86 8.08
CA PHE A 160 5.46 -21.10 7.40
C PHE A 160 4.26 -21.91 6.92
N SER A 161 4.17 -23.20 7.23
CA SER A 161 3.15 -24.13 6.74
C SER A 161 3.16 -24.37 5.21
N PHE A 162 4.32 -24.24 4.57
CA PHE A 162 4.52 -24.53 3.14
C PHE A 162 5.82 -25.29 2.91
N SER A 163 5.90 -26.04 1.80
CA SER A 163 7.13 -26.69 1.32
C SER A 163 8.21 -25.67 0.94
N HIS A 164 9.36 -26.15 0.47
CA HIS A 164 10.24 -25.33 -0.36
C HIS A 164 9.58 -25.03 -1.71
N GLY A 165 9.94 -23.88 -2.29
CA GLY A 165 9.62 -23.51 -3.67
C GLY A 165 10.90 -23.38 -4.48
N CYS A 166 10.79 -23.44 -5.81
CA CYS A 166 11.95 -23.32 -6.68
C CYS A 166 11.77 -22.26 -7.76
N LEU A 167 12.71 -21.32 -7.81
CA LEU A 167 12.83 -20.36 -8.91
C LEU A 167 13.65 -20.99 -10.04
N SER A 168 12.98 -21.34 -11.14
CA SER A 168 13.67 -21.82 -12.34
C SER A 168 14.42 -20.68 -13.03
N MET A 169 15.52 -21.02 -13.70
CA MET A 169 16.29 -20.03 -14.46
C MET A 169 15.48 -19.48 -15.64
N SER A 170 14.58 -20.27 -16.23
CA SER A 170 13.66 -19.79 -17.25
C SER A 170 12.69 -18.74 -16.69
N ARG A 171 12.18 -18.93 -15.48
CA ARG A 171 11.30 -17.96 -14.83
C ARG A 171 12.05 -16.69 -14.44
N TRP A 172 13.30 -16.83 -13.98
CA TRP A 172 14.17 -15.69 -13.73
C TRP A 172 14.47 -14.87 -14.99
N ASP A 173 14.71 -15.53 -16.13
CA ASP A 173 14.88 -14.86 -17.43
C ASP A 173 13.58 -14.09 -17.81
N GLN A 174 12.40 -14.71 -17.65
CA GLN A 174 11.10 -14.05 -17.92
C GLN A 174 10.88 -12.80 -17.05
N LEU A 175 11.18 -12.88 -15.76
CA LEU A 175 11.09 -11.75 -14.82
C LEU A 175 11.99 -10.59 -15.28
N ASN A 176 13.26 -10.88 -15.60
CA ASN A 176 14.19 -9.84 -16.05
C ASN A 176 13.81 -9.21 -17.39
N LEU A 177 13.27 -9.99 -18.33
CA LEU A 177 12.73 -9.45 -19.59
C LEU A 177 11.56 -8.51 -19.34
N PHE A 178 10.67 -8.84 -18.41
CA PHE A 178 9.59 -7.96 -17.98
C PHE A 178 10.14 -6.66 -17.37
N PHE A 179 11.10 -6.75 -16.45
CA PHE A 179 11.69 -5.57 -15.80
C PHE A 179 12.37 -4.62 -16.79
N GLN A 180 13.11 -5.17 -17.76
CA GLN A 180 13.72 -4.40 -18.83
C GLN A 180 12.66 -3.72 -19.71
N LYS A 181 11.58 -4.43 -20.05
CA LYS A 181 10.48 -3.90 -20.87
C LYS A 181 9.72 -2.77 -20.18
N THR A 182 9.57 -2.84 -18.86
CA THR A 182 8.82 -1.84 -18.08
C THR A 182 9.68 -0.72 -17.50
N GLY A 183 11.01 -0.84 -17.54
CA GLY A 183 11.93 0.10 -16.89
C GLY A 183 11.94 0.00 -15.36
N ALA A 184 11.56 -1.16 -14.81
CA ALA A 184 11.49 -1.36 -13.36
C ALA A 184 12.89 -1.49 -12.72
N VAL A 185 13.02 -0.99 -11.50
CA VAL A 185 14.26 -0.98 -10.71
C VAL A 185 14.17 -2.06 -9.64
N ILE A 186 15.03 -3.09 -9.71
CA ILE A 186 14.75 -4.35 -9.01
C ILE A 186 15.56 -4.54 -7.75
N ILE A 187 14.87 -4.84 -6.66
CA ILE A 187 15.46 -5.34 -5.42
C ILE A 187 15.04 -6.79 -5.28
N PHE A 188 16.00 -7.72 -5.18
CA PHE A 188 15.71 -9.14 -5.01
C PHE A 188 16.14 -9.61 -3.63
N GLY A 189 15.23 -10.23 -2.90
CA GLY A 189 15.53 -10.82 -1.61
C GLY A 189 16.02 -12.27 -1.73
N LEU A 190 17.16 -12.53 -1.09
CA LEU A 190 17.84 -13.82 -1.03
C LEU A 190 17.39 -14.63 0.18
N ASN A 191 17.48 -15.96 0.10
CA ASN A 191 17.20 -16.84 1.23
C ASN A 191 18.32 -16.76 2.30
N ALA A 192 18.02 -16.22 3.48
CA ALA A 192 18.95 -16.10 4.60
C ALA A 192 19.03 -17.34 5.50
N LEU A 193 18.07 -18.26 5.39
CA LEU A 193 18.02 -19.49 6.20
C LEU A 193 18.78 -20.67 5.59
N SER A 194 19.26 -20.53 4.35
CA SER A 194 20.10 -21.54 3.67
C SER A 194 21.29 -21.97 4.54
N GLY A 195 21.39 -23.28 4.79
CA GLY A 195 22.46 -23.91 5.58
C GLY A 195 22.35 -23.76 7.10
N LYS A 196 21.35 -23.03 7.61
CA LYS A 196 21.17 -22.81 9.06
C LYS A 196 20.36 -23.93 9.71
N ILE A 197 20.63 -24.15 10.99
CA ILE A 197 19.85 -25.04 11.85
C ILE A 197 18.89 -24.17 12.67
N ILE A 198 17.60 -24.46 12.57
CA ILE A 198 16.54 -23.74 13.29
C ILE A 198 16.11 -24.60 14.48
N ASP A 199 16.19 -24.06 15.68
CA ASP A 199 15.74 -24.76 16.89
C ASP A 199 14.21 -24.69 17.08
N SER A 200 13.70 -25.37 18.11
CA SER A 200 12.27 -25.39 18.43
C SER A 200 11.69 -24.02 18.82
N HIS A 201 12.54 -23.03 19.11
CA HIS A 201 12.17 -21.66 19.44
C HIS A 201 12.36 -20.70 18.24
N GLY A 202 12.62 -21.24 17.05
CA GLY A 202 12.82 -20.49 15.83
C GLY A 202 14.18 -19.79 15.71
N LEU A 203 15.12 -20.00 16.64
CA LEU A 203 16.46 -19.41 16.52
C LEU A 203 17.26 -20.17 15.44
N ALA A 204 17.61 -19.45 14.37
CA ALA A 204 18.45 -19.95 13.30
C ALA A 204 19.93 -19.69 13.61
N THR A 205 20.70 -20.78 13.71
CA THR A 205 22.14 -20.76 14.04
C THR A 205 22.98 -21.37 12.92
N GLY A 206 24.27 -21.01 12.89
CA GLY A 206 25.20 -21.42 11.84
C GLY A 206 25.44 -20.32 10.80
N ALA A 207 26.54 -20.48 10.05
CA ALA A 207 26.89 -19.59 8.96
C ALA A 207 25.88 -19.72 7.81
N TRP A 208 25.60 -18.62 7.13
CA TRP A 208 24.78 -18.66 5.93
C TRP A 208 25.49 -19.41 4.79
N ASP A 209 24.88 -20.46 4.26
CA ASP A 209 25.35 -21.12 3.04
C ASP A 209 24.93 -20.31 1.81
N SER A 210 25.89 -19.54 1.31
CA SER A 210 25.72 -18.64 0.19
C SER A 210 25.79 -19.33 -1.18
N THR A 211 26.08 -20.63 -1.26
CA THR A 211 26.38 -21.31 -2.53
C THR A 211 25.26 -21.15 -3.57
N ASN A 212 24.01 -21.32 -3.14
CA ASN A 212 22.85 -21.20 -4.01
C ASN A 212 22.59 -19.75 -4.46
N ALA A 213 22.69 -18.79 -3.54
CA ALA A 213 22.57 -17.36 -3.86
C ALA A 213 23.69 -16.87 -4.78
N GLU A 214 24.94 -17.29 -4.54
CA GLU A 214 26.08 -16.94 -5.37
C GLU A 214 25.89 -17.42 -6.82
N SER A 215 25.36 -18.63 -7.01
CA SER A 215 25.02 -19.18 -8.33
C SER A 215 24.02 -18.28 -9.08
N LEU A 216 22.93 -17.87 -8.41
CA LEU A 216 21.93 -16.96 -8.99
C LEU A 216 22.53 -15.60 -9.36
N ILE A 217 23.34 -15.02 -8.47
CA ILE A 217 23.98 -13.71 -8.71
C ILE A 217 24.93 -13.82 -9.91
N ARG A 218 25.74 -14.87 -10.01
CA ARG A 218 26.64 -15.11 -11.15
C ARG A 218 25.87 -15.25 -12.45
N TYR A 219 24.81 -16.05 -12.46
CA TYR A 219 23.95 -16.22 -13.64
C TYR A 219 23.36 -14.88 -14.08
N THR A 220 22.85 -14.09 -13.14
CA THR A 220 22.27 -12.75 -13.37
C THR A 220 23.29 -11.81 -14.02
N VAL A 221 24.51 -11.74 -13.48
CA VAL A 221 25.59 -10.90 -14.03
C VAL A 221 26.04 -11.40 -15.41
N ASN A 222 26.19 -12.71 -15.60
CA ASN A 222 26.58 -13.31 -16.88
C ASN A 222 25.56 -13.05 -17.99
N LYS A 223 24.27 -13.01 -17.65
CA LYS A 223 23.18 -12.64 -18.57
C LYS A 223 23.12 -11.15 -18.88
N GLY A 224 23.86 -10.32 -18.14
CA GLY A 224 23.78 -8.86 -18.25
C GLY A 224 22.50 -8.27 -17.66
N TYR A 225 21.83 -9.00 -16.75
CA TYR A 225 20.65 -8.49 -16.06
C TYR A 225 21.04 -7.51 -14.97
N GLN A 226 20.31 -6.39 -14.90
CA GLN A 226 20.56 -5.34 -13.92
C GLN A 226 19.66 -5.53 -12.70
N ILE A 227 20.29 -5.71 -11.54
CA ILE A 227 19.64 -5.69 -10.23
C ILE A 227 20.12 -4.44 -9.51
N HIS A 228 19.21 -3.69 -8.91
CA HIS A 228 19.52 -2.49 -8.14
C HIS A 228 19.98 -2.82 -6.73
N GLY A 229 19.40 -3.87 -6.13
CA GLY A 229 19.70 -4.27 -4.77
C GLY A 229 19.54 -5.76 -4.50
N TRP A 230 20.44 -6.32 -3.69
CA TRP A 230 20.26 -7.64 -3.07
C TRP A 230 19.93 -7.46 -1.60
N GLU A 231 18.75 -7.92 -1.19
CA GLU A 231 18.34 -8.02 0.21
C GLU A 231 18.57 -9.43 0.73
N LEU A 232 18.90 -9.63 2.01
CA LEU A 232 19.17 -10.96 2.56
C LEU A 232 18.12 -11.38 3.60
N GLY A 233 17.17 -12.22 3.23
CA GLY A 233 16.13 -12.74 4.11
C GLY A 233 14.95 -11.80 4.31
N ASN A 234 13.93 -12.33 4.99
CA ASN A 234 12.67 -11.63 5.26
C ASN A 234 12.19 -11.92 6.68
N GLU A 235 12.03 -10.88 7.49
CA GLU A 235 11.46 -10.92 8.84
C GLU A 235 12.18 -11.88 9.79
N VAL A 236 13.50 -11.99 9.65
CA VAL A 236 14.38 -12.77 10.53
C VAL A 236 15.06 -11.90 11.62
N SER A 237 14.75 -10.61 11.68
CA SER A 237 15.27 -9.67 12.68
C SER A 237 14.46 -9.66 13.99
N GLY A 238 15.11 -9.30 15.10
CA GLY A 238 14.45 -9.15 16.39
C GLY A 238 13.82 -10.47 16.86
N ASN A 239 12.49 -10.46 17.06
CA ASN A 239 11.74 -11.66 17.43
C ASN A 239 11.51 -12.62 16.25
N GLY A 240 11.63 -12.12 15.02
CA GLY A 240 11.39 -12.86 13.79
C GLY A 240 9.95 -13.33 13.59
N ILE A 241 9.63 -13.77 12.38
CA ILE A 241 8.39 -14.48 12.06
C ILE A 241 8.78 -15.90 11.66
N GLY A 242 8.39 -16.89 12.47
CA GLY A 242 8.75 -18.30 12.30
C GLY A 242 10.22 -18.64 12.58
N ALA A 243 11.15 -17.82 12.11
CA ALA A 243 12.58 -17.93 12.37
C ALA A 243 13.20 -16.56 12.71
N ARG A 244 14.28 -16.56 13.50
CA ARG A 244 15.03 -15.36 13.88
C ARG A 244 16.53 -15.61 13.87
N ILE A 245 17.30 -14.60 13.47
CA ILE A 245 18.76 -14.60 13.48
C ILE A 245 19.25 -13.52 14.46
N THR A 246 20.30 -13.83 15.23
CA THR A 246 20.91 -12.82 16.10
C THR A 246 21.53 -11.69 15.27
N ALA A 247 21.53 -10.46 15.80
CA ALA A 247 22.09 -9.31 15.11
C ALA A 247 23.56 -9.53 14.70
N GLU A 248 24.36 -10.23 15.52
CA GLU A 248 25.75 -10.54 15.18
C GLU A 248 25.91 -11.52 14.04
N GLN A 249 25.17 -12.64 14.08
CA GLN A 249 25.25 -13.63 13.02
C GLN A 249 24.78 -13.00 11.71
N TYR A 250 23.69 -12.25 11.76
CA TYR A 250 23.13 -11.61 10.58
C TYR A 250 24.06 -10.51 10.01
N ALA A 251 24.73 -9.72 10.87
CA ALA A 251 25.77 -8.80 10.42
C ALA A 251 26.95 -9.53 9.75
N SER A 252 27.35 -10.70 10.26
CA SER A 252 28.36 -11.55 9.62
C SER A 252 27.91 -12.03 8.25
N ASP A 253 26.65 -12.45 8.12
CA ASP A 253 26.09 -12.93 6.86
C ASP A 253 26.01 -11.80 5.82
N ILE A 254 25.67 -10.57 6.24
CA ILE A 254 25.68 -9.38 5.38
C ILE A 254 27.09 -8.97 4.95
N ASN A 255 28.07 -9.07 5.85
CA ASN A 255 29.48 -8.85 5.50
C ASN A 255 29.94 -9.85 4.43
N HIS A 256 29.52 -11.11 4.54
CA HIS A 256 29.80 -12.15 3.55
C HIS A 256 29.12 -11.87 2.20
N LEU A 257 27.82 -11.53 2.20
CA LEU A 257 27.10 -11.13 0.98
C LEU A 257 27.76 -9.93 0.28
N GLN A 258 28.17 -8.91 1.03
CA GLN A 258 28.86 -7.76 0.46
C GLN A 258 30.17 -8.13 -0.22
N ASN A 259 30.92 -9.10 0.32
CA ASN A 259 32.14 -9.60 -0.32
C ASN A 259 31.84 -10.37 -1.61
N ILE A 260 30.77 -11.17 -1.62
CA ILE A 260 30.29 -11.86 -2.83
C ILE A 260 29.93 -10.85 -3.92
N VAL A 261 29.12 -9.84 -3.58
CA VAL A 261 28.71 -8.77 -4.51
C VAL A 261 29.93 -8.03 -5.04
N LYS A 262 30.86 -7.61 -4.17
CA LYS A 262 32.10 -6.95 -4.61
C LYS A 262 32.90 -7.82 -5.57
N LYS A 263 33.02 -9.13 -5.31
CA LYS A 263 33.81 -10.06 -6.12
C LYS A 263 33.17 -10.34 -7.49
N ILE A 264 31.86 -10.63 -7.53
CA ILE A 264 31.19 -11.02 -8.78
C ILE A 264 31.03 -9.82 -9.72
N TYR A 265 30.70 -8.64 -9.19
CA TYR A 265 30.46 -7.46 -10.02
C TYR A 265 31.76 -6.72 -10.42
N ASN A 266 32.92 -7.10 -9.86
CA ASN A 266 34.18 -6.49 -10.22
C ASN A 266 34.52 -6.72 -11.70
N GLY A 267 34.73 -5.63 -12.45
CA GLY A 267 34.99 -5.68 -13.89
C GLY A 267 33.79 -6.10 -14.75
N SER A 268 32.59 -6.25 -14.17
CA SER A 268 31.38 -6.56 -14.93
C SER A 268 30.84 -5.32 -15.65
N LYS A 269 30.07 -5.53 -16.73
CA LYS A 269 29.40 -4.44 -17.45
C LYS A 269 28.11 -3.93 -16.78
N VAL A 270 27.57 -4.70 -15.83
CA VAL A 270 26.38 -4.30 -15.07
C VAL A 270 26.78 -3.48 -13.84
N ILE A 271 25.91 -2.55 -13.46
CA ILE A 271 26.16 -1.66 -12.31
C ILE A 271 26.12 -2.50 -11.03
N LYS A 272 27.11 -2.29 -10.16
CA LYS A 272 27.18 -2.98 -8.86
C LYS A 272 25.95 -2.62 -8.01
N PRO A 273 25.20 -3.62 -7.51
CA PRO A 273 23.98 -3.41 -6.72
C PRO A 273 24.30 -2.95 -5.30
N LEU A 274 23.28 -2.42 -4.64
CA LEU A 274 23.24 -2.18 -3.21
C LEU A 274 23.09 -3.52 -2.45
N VAL A 275 23.56 -3.56 -1.20
CA VAL A 275 23.22 -4.59 -0.23
C VAL A 275 22.29 -4.00 0.83
N LEU A 276 21.16 -4.68 1.03
CA LEU A 276 20.03 -4.26 1.86
C LEU A 276 19.72 -5.30 2.94
N ALA A 277 19.24 -4.83 4.09
CA ALA A 277 18.83 -5.64 5.23
C ALA A 277 18.27 -4.74 6.36
N PRO A 278 17.55 -5.25 7.37
CA PRO A 278 17.21 -6.65 7.55
C PRO A 278 15.92 -7.15 6.90
N GLY A 279 15.10 -6.26 6.32
CA GLY A 279 13.81 -6.64 5.75
C GLY A 279 12.86 -7.23 6.79
N GLY A 280 12.73 -6.58 7.96
CA GLY A 280 11.86 -7.06 9.04
C GLY A 280 11.37 -5.97 9.98
N PHE A 281 10.62 -6.37 11.01
CA PHE A 281 10.08 -5.43 12.00
C PHE A 281 11.20 -4.77 12.81
N PHE A 282 11.04 -3.45 13.02
CA PHE A 282 12.02 -2.65 13.76
C PHE A 282 12.06 -3.05 15.24
N ASP A 283 13.24 -3.48 15.69
CA ASP A 283 13.59 -3.64 17.10
C ASP A 283 14.81 -2.75 17.37
N PRO A 284 14.71 -1.73 18.23
CA PRO A 284 15.76 -0.72 18.37
C PRO A 284 17.09 -1.30 18.88
N ILE A 285 17.04 -2.31 19.75
CA ILE A 285 18.23 -2.94 20.33
C ILE A 285 18.92 -3.80 19.27
N TRP A 286 18.16 -4.63 18.58
CA TRP A 286 18.63 -5.51 17.54
C TRP A 286 19.19 -4.70 16.35
N PHE A 287 18.45 -3.69 15.87
CA PHE A 287 18.85 -2.87 14.73
C PHE A 287 20.13 -2.09 15.02
N LYS A 288 20.22 -1.45 16.19
CA LYS A 288 21.44 -0.74 16.58
C LYS A 288 22.64 -1.69 16.57
N LYS A 289 22.50 -2.85 17.21
CA LYS A 289 23.58 -3.86 17.30
C LYS A 289 23.99 -4.40 15.93
N PHE A 290 23.03 -4.62 15.05
CA PHE A 290 23.25 -5.05 13.68
C PHE A 290 23.99 -3.98 12.86
N ILE A 291 23.49 -2.74 12.87
CA ILE A 291 24.06 -1.60 12.14
C ILE A 291 25.50 -1.32 12.61
N ASP A 292 25.75 -1.32 13.91
CA ASP A 292 27.09 -1.10 14.49
C ASP A 292 28.10 -2.12 13.92
N LYS A 293 27.67 -3.38 13.69
CA LYS A 293 28.52 -4.48 13.18
C LYS A 293 28.57 -4.62 11.65
N ALA A 294 27.56 -4.13 10.94
CA ALA A 294 27.46 -4.17 9.48
C ALA A 294 27.77 -2.83 8.80
N SER A 295 28.19 -1.81 9.56
CA SER A 295 28.31 -0.40 9.16
C SER A 295 29.10 -0.12 7.87
N LYS A 296 30.06 -0.98 7.51
CA LYS A 296 30.90 -0.86 6.29
C LYS A 296 30.44 -1.69 5.10
N SER A 297 29.45 -2.55 5.30
CA SER A 297 29.01 -3.52 4.30
C SER A 297 27.59 -3.27 3.79
N LEU A 298 26.76 -2.61 4.61
CA LEU A 298 25.37 -2.30 4.31
C LEU A 298 25.23 -0.92 3.66
N GLN A 299 24.39 -0.78 2.63
CA GLN A 299 24.07 0.52 2.01
C GLN A 299 22.66 1.01 2.33
N VAL A 300 21.75 0.09 2.66
CA VAL A 300 20.37 0.43 3.00
C VAL A 300 19.93 -0.39 4.21
N VAL A 301 19.35 0.27 5.20
CA VAL A 301 18.61 -0.36 6.29
C VAL A 301 17.13 -0.40 5.95
N THR A 302 16.57 -1.59 5.76
CA THR A 302 15.15 -1.81 5.46
C THR A 302 14.37 -2.25 6.70
N HIS A 303 13.17 -1.70 6.91
CA HIS A 303 12.22 -2.21 7.91
C HIS A 303 10.82 -2.36 7.32
N HIS A 304 9.97 -3.15 7.99
CA HIS A 304 8.60 -3.43 7.58
C HIS A 304 7.57 -2.67 8.41
N VAL A 305 6.43 -2.30 7.81
CA VAL A 305 5.35 -1.56 8.46
C VAL A 305 3.99 -2.26 8.30
N TYR A 306 3.47 -2.79 9.40
CA TYR A 306 2.13 -3.37 9.53
C TYR A 306 1.45 -2.90 10.83
N ASN A 307 1.29 -1.58 10.94
CA ASN A 307 0.90 -0.91 12.18
C ASN A 307 -0.61 -0.89 12.47
N LEU A 308 -1.48 -1.32 11.54
CA LEU A 308 -2.93 -1.36 11.76
C LEU A 308 -3.38 -2.63 12.51
N GLY A 309 -2.60 -3.71 12.44
CA GLY A 309 -2.95 -5.02 13.04
C GLY A 309 -3.32 -6.09 12.00
N PRO A 310 -4.04 -7.15 12.39
CA PRO A 310 -4.40 -8.24 11.47
C PRO A 310 -5.49 -7.80 10.49
N GLY A 311 -5.51 -8.38 9.30
CA GLY A 311 -6.62 -8.22 8.35
C GLY A 311 -7.99 -8.66 8.89
N SER A 312 -8.04 -9.48 9.94
CA SER A 312 -9.29 -9.85 10.61
C SER A 312 -9.84 -8.81 11.57
N ASP A 313 -9.11 -7.74 11.86
CA ASP A 313 -9.56 -6.73 12.82
C ASP A 313 -10.76 -5.96 12.29
N GLU A 314 -11.83 -5.93 13.09
CA GLU A 314 -13.08 -5.26 12.74
C GLU A 314 -12.96 -3.72 12.74
N HIS A 315 -11.99 -3.18 13.48
CA HIS A 315 -11.77 -1.75 13.72
C HIS A 315 -10.69 -1.11 12.84
N LEU A 316 -10.31 -1.76 11.72
CA LEU A 316 -9.28 -1.21 10.82
C LEU A 316 -9.62 0.21 10.32
N ILE A 317 -10.89 0.47 10.00
CA ILE A 317 -11.32 1.80 9.52
C ILE A 317 -11.16 2.85 10.62
N ASP A 318 -11.59 2.54 11.84
CA ASP A 318 -11.44 3.44 12.99
C ASP A 318 -9.97 3.82 13.19
N LYS A 319 -9.06 2.84 13.07
CA LYS A 319 -7.61 3.07 13.16
C LYS A 319 -7.06 3.92 12.03
N ILE A 320 -7.48 3.64 10.79
CA ILE A 320 -7.05 4.39 9.59
C ILE A 320 -7.47 5.86 9.68
N LEU A 321 -8.66 6.15 10.23
CA LEU A 321 -9.21 7.49 10.32
C LEU A 321 -8.91 8.20 11.65
N HIS A 322 -8.09 7.59 12.53
CA HIS A 322 -7.75 8.16 13.83
C HIS A 322 -6.33 8.74 13.86
N PRO A 323 -6.16 10.07 13.98
CA PRO A 323 -4.85 10.72 13.91
C PRO A 323 -3.83 10.18 14.91
N SER A 324 -4.26 9.91 16.15
CA SER A 324 -3.37 9.41 17.20
C SER A 324 -2.86 8.00 16.91
N PHE A 325 -3.66 7.18 16.22
CA PHE A 325 -3.25 5.84 15.81
C PHE A 325 -2.20 5.94 14.70
N LEU A 326 -2.45 6.75 13.68
CA LEU A 326 -1.51 6.99 12.58
C LEU A 326 -0.16 7.54 13.07
N ASN A 327 -0.16 8.41 14.08
CA ASN A 327 1.05 8.97 14.68
C ASN A 327 1.97 7.92 15.32
N GLY A 328 1.48 6.71 15.60
CA GLY A 328 2.26 5.64 16.23
C GLY A 328 3.54 5.29 15.47
N GLU A 329 3.52 5.35 14.13
CA GLU A 329 4.68 4.98 13.30
C GLU A 329 5.85 5.97 13.40
N SER A 330 5.57 7.22 13.79
CA SER A 330 6.59 8.27 13.90
C SER A 330 7.73 7.88 14.85
N ASN A 331 7.43 7.08 15.89
CA ASN A 331 8.43 6.60 16.84
C ASN A 331 9.42 5.62 16.19
N THR A 332 8.94 4.70 15.36
CA THR A 332 9.79 3.76 14.60
C THR A 332 10.71 4.51 13.64
N LEU A 333 10.11 5.38 12.82
CA LEU A 333 10.82 6.15 11.79
C LEU A 333 11.87 7.07 12.41
N SER A 334 11.51 7.82 13.45
CA SER A 334 12.45 8.70 14.17
C SER A 334 13.55 7.92 14.89
N SER A 335 13.23 6.77 15.50
CA SER A 335 14.22 5.93 16.17
C SER A 335 15.26 5.39 15.19
N LEU A 336 14.82 4.86 14.05
CA LEU A 336 15.75 4.40 13.01
C LEU A 336 16.59 5.54 12.45
N GLN A 337 15.98 6.69 12.15
CA GLN A 337 16.70 7.88 11.71
C GLN A 337 17.79 8.29 12.72
N ASN A 338 17.46 8.27 14.02
CA ASN A 338 18.39 8.58 15.09
C ASN A 338 19.53 7.56 15.19
N ILE A 339 19.25 6.25 15.07
CA ILE A 339 20.28 5.22 15.06
C ILE A 339 21.26 5.47 13.89
N LEU A 340 20.74 5.70 12.68
CA LEU A 340 21.58 5.93 11.50
C LEU A 340 22.46 7.17 11.66
N LYS A 341 21.88 8.30 12.10
CA LYS A 341 22.61 9.57 12.34
C LYS A 341 23.79 9.41 13.32
N HIS A 342 23.72 8.48 14.28
CA HIS A 342 24.75 8.30 15.32
C HIS A 342 25.64 7.06 15.12
N SER A 343 25.34 6.19 14.15
CA SER A 343 26.09 4.94 13.94
C SER A 343 27.38 5.10 13.12
N GLY A 344 27.58 6.26 12.47
CA GLY A 344 28.71 6.52 11.58
C GLY A 344 28.67 5.76 10.24
N THR A 345 27.61 5.01 9.96
CA THR A 345 27.39 4.38 8.65
C THR A 345 26.92 5.41 7.60
N SER A 346 27.18 5.12 6.33
CA SER A 346 26.58 5.86 5.21
C SER A 346 25.25 5.26 4.73
N ALA A 347 24.76 4.21 5.39
CA ALA A 347 23.52 3.56 5.01
C ALA A 347 22.30 4.47 5.22
N VAL A 348 21.31 4.34 4.35
CA VAL A 348 20.06 5.10 4.40
C VAL A 348 18.88 4.23 4.82
N ALA A 349 17.82 4.82 5.36
CA ALA A 349 16.62 4.09 5.79
C ALA A 349 15.61 3.95 4.65
N TRP A 350 15.10 2.73 4.45
CA TRP A 350 13.98 2.41 3.56
C TRP A 350 12.87 1.70 4.35
N VAL A 351 11.62 1.91 3.95
CA VAL A 351 10.52 0.98 4.26
C VAL A 351 10.50 -0.05 3.14
N GLY A 352 10.98 -1.27 3.43
CA GLY A 352 11.18 -2.33 2.44
C GLY A 352 9.92 -3.13 2.11
N GLU A 353 8.92 -3.07 2.99
CA GLU A 353 7.61 -3.70 2.83
C GLU A 353 6.60 -3.03 3.77
N ALA A 354 5.42 -2.68 3.27
CA ALA A 354 4.37 -2.11 4.09
C ALA A 354 2.98 -2.41 3.55
N GLY A 355 2.16 -3.11 4.34
CA GLY A 355 0.78 -3.44 3.98
C GLY A 355 -0.26 -2.88 4.93
N GLY A 356 0.16 -2.23 6.03
CA GLY A 356 -0.71 -1.67 7.06
C GLY A 356 -1.38 -2.74 7.92
N ALA A 357 -2.23 -3.57 7.31
CA ALA A 357 -2.81 -4.75 7.93
C ALA A 357 -2.15 -6.04 7.42
N TYR A 358 -1.60 -6.84 8.33
CA TYR A 358 -0.92 -8.09 7.99
C TYR A 358 -1.91 -9.24 7.70
N ASN A 359 -1.40 -10.42 7.30
CA ASN A 359 -2.21 -11.57 6.86
C ASN A 359 -3.13 -11.25 5.68
N SER A 360 -2.53 -10.77 4.59
CA SER A 360 -3.21 -10.48 3.31
C SER A 360 -4.25 -9.36 3.34
N GLY A 361 -4.27 -8.54 4.39
CA GLY A 361 -5.22 -7.42 4.51
C GLY A 361 -6.69 -7.85 4.59
N ARG A 362 -7.60 -6.88 4.45
CA ARG A 362 -9.05 -7.08 4.59
C ARG A 362 -9.80 -6.60 3.36
N ASN A 363 -10.61 -7.48 2.78
CA ASN A 363 -11.48 -7.13 1.66
C ASN A 363 -12.46 -5.99 2.04
N LEU A 364 -12.69 -5.08 1.10
CA LEU A 364 -13.46 -3.84 1.26
C LEU A 364 -12.90 -2.89 2.32
N VAL A 365 -11.64 -3.05 2.71
CA VAL A 365 -10.92 -2.08 3.57
C VAL A 365 -9.55 -1.79 2.97
N THR A 366 -8.65 -2.77 2.89
CA THR A 366 -7.28 -2.57 2.37
C THR A 366 -7.21 -2.47 0.84
N ASN A 367 -8.29 -2.86 0.16
CA ASN A 367 -8.59 -2.67 -1.26
C ASN A 367 -9.81 -1.75 -1.46
N ALA A 368 -10.02 -0.78 -0.57
CA ALA A 368 -11.08 0.23 -0.68
C ALA A 368 -10.53 1.66 -0.47
N PHE A 369 -11.36 2.69 -0.67
CA PHE A 369 -10.91 4.09 -0.65
C PHE A 369 -10.26 4.48 0.66
N VAL A 370 -10.86 4.01 1.75
CA VAL A 370 -10.39 4.26 3.10
C VAL A 370 -8.90 3.96 3.26
N PHE A 371 -8.33 3.00 2.53
CA PHE A 371 -6.92 2.67 2.68
C PHE A 371 -5.95 3.73 2.14
N SER A 372 -6.40 4.59 1.21
CA SER A 372 -5.54 5.68 0.70
C SER A 372 -5.21 6.71 1.78
N PHE A 373 -6.05 6.87 2.80
CA PHE A 373 -5.76 7.74 3.94
C PHE A 373 -4.52 7.26 4.69
N TRP A 374 -4.49 5.97 5.06
CA TRP A 374 -3.31 5.38 5.69
C TRP A 374 -2.11 5.42 4.73
N TYR A 375 -2.27 5.00 3.48
CA TYR A 375 -1.13 4.87 2.60
C TYR A 375 -0.43 6.22 2.32
N LEU A 376 -1.19 7.26 1.96
CA LEU A 376 -0.61 8.58 1.72
C LEU A 376 -0.06 9.23 2.99
N ASP A 377 -0.70 9.00 4.13
CA ASP A 377 -0.18 9.42 5.43
C ASP A 377 1.18 8.80 5.72
N GLN A 378 1.33 7.48 5.51
CA GLN A 378 2.58 6.79 5.76
C GLN A 378 3.69 7.20 4.77
N LEU A 379 3.36 7.49 3.51
CA LEU A 379 4.32 8.10 2.56
C LEU A 379 4.83 9.45 3.08
N GLY A 380 3.92 10.33 3.50
CA GLY A 380 4.25 11.64 4.08
C GLY A 380 5.08 11.54 5.36
N MET A 381 4.71 10.62 6.24
CA MET A 381 5.42 10.41 7.50
C MET A 381 6.83 9.86 7.28
N ALA A 382 6.98 8.83 6.45
CA ALA A 382 8.29 8.25 6.13
C ALA A 382 9.23 9.27 5.47
N ALA A 383 8.72 10.06 4.53
CA ALA A 383 9.47 11.13 3.86
C ALA A 383 9.97 12.18 4.86
N SER A 384 9.13 12.57 5.82
CA SER A 384 9.47 13.56 6.86
C SER A 384 10.60 13.10 7.80
N TYR A 385 10.81 11.79 7.92
CA TYR A 385 11.91 11.18 8.67
C TYR A 385 13.09 10.74 7.79
N ASP A 386 13.24 11.33 6.60
CA ASP A 386 14.37 11.09 5.70
C ASP A 386 14.49 9.62 5.21
N THR A 387 13.37 8.89 5.19
CA THR A 387 13.30 7.57 4.57
C THR A 387 13.31 7.74 3.05
N LYS A 388 14.17 7.01 2.35
CA LYS A 388 14.44 7.27 0.92
C LYS A 388 13.53 6.52 -0.04
N THR A 389 12.89 5.46 0.41
CA THR A 389 12.00 4.60 -0.39
C THR A 389 10.93 3.98 0.50
N TYR A 390 9.72 3.82 -0.04
CA TYR A 390 8.60 3.18 0.64
C TYR A 390 7.92 2.14 -0.26
N CYS A 391 8.13 0.86 0.05
CA CYS A 391 7.62 -0.27 -0.74
C CYS A 391 6.27 -0.76 -0.23
N ARG A 392 5.22 -0.53 -1.03
CA ARG A 392 3.85 -1.00 -0.76
C ARG A 392 3.72 -2.51 -1.03
N GLN A 393 3.31 -3.23 -0.01
CA GLN A 393 2.80 -4.59 -0.11
C GLN A 393 1.34 -4.54 -0.60
N THR A 394 1.00 -5.01 -1.80
CA THR A 394 1.84 -5.45 -2.93
C THR A 394 1.44 -4.73 -4.22
N LEU A 395 2.18 -4.92 -5.31
CA LEU A 395 1.69 -4.57 -6.64
C LEU A 395 0.45 -5.40 -7.01
N VAL A 396 0.49 -6.73 -6.83
CA VAL A 396 -0.61 -7.67 -7.10
C VAL A 396 -0.68 -8.72 -5.99
N GLY A 397 -1.89 -9.17 -5.65
CA GLY A 397 -2.12 -10.24 -4.67
C GLY A 397 -2.42 -9.73 -3.25
N GLY A 398 -3.15 -10.53 -2.48
CA GLY A 398 -3.69 -10.09 -1.20
C GLY A 398 -4.83 -9.07 -1.36
N ASN A 399 -5.54 -8.78 -0.28
CA ASN A 399 -6.58 -7.73 -0.27
C ASN A 399 -5.97 -6.32 -0.21
N TYR A 400 -4.65 -6.17 -0.22
CA TYR A 400 -3.95 -4.88 -0.23
C TYR A 400 -3.24 -4.59 -1.56
N GLY A 401 -3.35 -5.48 -2.55
CA GLY A 401 -2.71 -5.33 -3.85
C GLY A 401 -3.16 -4.04 -4.54
N LEU A 402 -2.22 -3.32 -5.15
CA LEU A 402 -2.52 -2.10 -5.91
C LEU A 402 -3.31 -2.39 -7.20
N LEU A 403 -3.11 -3.57 -7.79
CA LEU A 403 -3.84 -4.08 -8.95
C LEU A 403 -4.76 -5.24 -8.55
N ASN A 404 -5.85 -5.42 -9.28
CA ASN A 404 -6.72 -6.59 -9.09
C ASN A 404 -5.94 -7.89 -9.36
N THR A 405 -6.06 -8.85 -8.46
CA THR A 405 -5.35 -10.13 -8.51
C THR A 405 -5.57 -10.94 -9.79
N ASN A 406 -6.74 -10.85 -10.41
CA ASN A 406 -7.11 -11.70 -11.55
C ASN A 406 -7.05 -10.97 -12.89
N THR A 407 -7.46 -9.70 -12.91
CA THR A 407 -7.64 -8.96 -14.15
C THR A 407 -6.46 -8.05 -14.48
N PHE A 408 -5.62 -7.71 -13.51
CA PHE A 408 -4.57 -6.68 -13.56
C PHE A 408 -5.03 -5.28 -13.94
N VAL A 409 -6.24 -5.14 -14.49
CA VAL A 409 -7.07 -3.95 -14.39
C VAL A 409 -6.85 -3.49 -12.97
N PRO A 410 -6.15 -2.37 -12.76
CA PRO A 410 -6.28 -1.77 -11.47
C PRO A 410 -7.80 -1.58 -11.34
N ASN A 411 -8.35 -2.26 -10.35
CA ASN A 411 -9.78 -2.59 -10.33
C ASN A 411 -10.55 -1.26 -10.33
N PRO A 412 -11.88 -1.16 -10.54
CA PRO A 412 -12.60 0.05 -10.13
C PRO A 412 -12.09 0.59 -8.77
N ASP A 413 -11.66 -0.31 -7.85
CA ASP A 413 -10.86 -0.29 -6.59
C ASP A 413 -9.49 0.45 -6.54
N TYR A 414 -9.37 1.54 -7.28
CA TYR A 414 -8.11 2.15 -7.73
C TYR A 414 -7.29 3.03 -6.77
N TYR A 415 -7.71 3.20 -5.53
CA TYR A 415 -7.34 4.41 -4.77
C TYR A 415 -5.87 4.50 -4.43
N SER A 416 -5.28 3.46 -3.84
CA SER A 416 -3.88 3.48 -3.45
C SER A 416 -2.96 3.60 -4.66
N TYR A 417 -3.34 3.05 -5.81
CA TYR A 417 -2.55 3.15 -7.04
C TYR A 417 -2.57 4.59 -7.59
N TYR A 418 -3.73 5.22 -7.76
CA TYR A 418 -3.75 6.61 -8.23
C TYR A 418 -3.24 7.60 -7.18
N SER A 419 -3.42 7.31 -5.90
CA SER A 419 -2.75 8.04 -4.81
C SER A 419 -1.22 7.96 -4.96
N ALA A 420 -0.67 6.77 -5.20
CA ALA A 420 0.76 6.58 -5.48
C ALA A 420 1.19 7.29 -6.77
N LEU A 421 0.36 7.24 -7.82
CA LEU A 421 0.66 7.85 -9.10
C LEU A 421 0.67 9.38 -9.04
N LEU A 422 -0.27 9.98 -8.31
CA LEU A 422 -0.26 11.42 -8.02
C LEU A 422 0.96 11.80 -7.19
N TRP A 423 1.26 11.03 -6.13
CA TRP A 423 2.49 11.24 -5.36
C TRP A 423 3.72 11.23 -6.27
N HIS A 424 3.89 10.16 -7.05
CA HIS A 424 5.02 9.96 -7.96
C HIS A 424 5.18 11.08 -8.99
N ARG A 425 4.07 11.63 -9.50
CA ARG A 425 4.07 12.68 -10.52
C ARG A 425 4.21 14.09 -9.96
N LEU A 426 3.81 14.33 -8.72
CA LEU A 426 3.66 15.69 -8.17
C LEU A 426 4.65 16.02 -7.05
N MET A 427 4.90 15.08 -6.13
CA MET A 427 5.74 15.29 -4.95
C MET A 427 7.21 15.16 -5.32
N GLY A 428 8.00 16.23 -5.16
CA GLY A 428 9.44 16.23 -5.43
C GLY A 428 10.27 15.69 -4.27
N ASN A 429 11.58 15.71 -4.42
CA ASN A 429 12.50 15.00 -3.51
C ASN A 429 12.71 15.69 -2.17
N ASN A 430 12.68 17.02 -2.15
CA ASN A 430 12.96 17.81 -0.95
C ASN A 430 11.68 17.94 -0.12
N VAL A 431 11.71 17.40 1.10
CA VAL A 431 10.58 17.38 2.03
C VAL A 431 10.60 18.65 2.87
N LEU A 432 9.45 19.32 2.98
CA LEU A 432 9.31 20.56 3.73
C LEU A 432 8.53 20.31 5.02
N SER A 433 8.89 21.04 6.08
CA SER A 433 8.15 20.98 7.34
C SER A 433 6.81 21.70 7.21
N THR A 434 5.76 21.06 7.72
CA THR A 434 4.40 21.58 7.75
C THR A 434 3.85 21.64 9.17
N SER A 435 2.97 22.59 9.43
CA SER A 435 2.09 22.59 10.59
C SER A 435 0.72 23.12 10.22
N PHE A 436 -0.31 22.66 10.92
CA PHE A 436 -1.70 23.08 10.69
C PHE A 436 -2.24 23.79 11.92
N SER A 437 -2.90 24.94 11.71
CA SER A 437 -3.65 25.67 12.73
C SER A 437 -5.13 25.63 12.37
N GLY A 438 -5.91 24.94 13.19
CA GLY A 438 -7.35 24.68 13.02
C GLY A 438 -7.83 23.64 14.02
N GLN A 439 -9.14 23.33 14.03
CA GLN A 439 -9.74 22.33 14.92
C GLN A 439 -9.92 20.97 14.24
N ALA A 440 -10.17 20.95 12.93
CA ALA A 440 -10.28 19.74 12.12
C ALA A 440 -9.04 18.83 12.19
N LYS A 441 -9.29 17.51 12.10
CA LYS A 441 -8.29 16.45 11.93
C LYS A 441 -7.72 16.44 10.50
N LEU A 442 -7.05 17.52 10.13
CA LEU A 442 -6.36 17.65 8.84
C LEU A 442 -4.89 17.26 9.00
N ARG A 443 -4.43 16.33 8.16
CA ARG A 443 -3.01 15.96 8.07
C ARG A 443 -2.40 16.55 6.82
N THR A 444 -1.18 17.07 6.94
CA THR A 444 -0.60 17.94 5.91
C THR A 444 0.86 17.62 5.68
N TYR A 445 1.24 17.48 4.41
CA TYR A 445 2.61 17.22 3.98
C TYR A 445 2.94 18.15 2.81
N ALA A 446 4.18 18.63 2.74
CA ALA A 446 4.62 19.50 1.66
C ALA A 446 6.01 19.10 1.17
N HIS A 447 6.19 19.16 -0.15
CA HIS A 447 7.45 18.90 -0.81
C HIS A 447 7.71 20.05 -1.80
N CYS A 448 8.96 20.20 -2.22
CA CYS A 448 9.25 20.91 -3.46
C CYS A 448 8.52 20.22 -4.61
N SER A 449 8.00 20.99 -5.58
CA SER A 449 7.22 20.40 -6.66
C SER A 449 8.11 19.64 -7.63
N LYS A 450 7.66 18.47 -8.10
CA LYS A 450 8.36 17.68 -9.13
C LYS A 450 8.16 18.25 -10.53
N LYS A 451 7.01 18.91 -10.78
CA LYS A 451 6.60 19.39 -12.12
C LYS A 451 7.11 20.78 -12.45
N SER A 452 7.30 21.63 -11.46
CA SER A 452 7.57 23.05 -11.65
C SER A 452 8.40 23.61 -10.51
N LYS A 453 8.96 24.81 -10.70
CA LYS A 453 9.47 25.57 -9.57
C LYS A 453 8.29 25.91 -8.66
N GLY A 454 8.36 25.53 -7.39
CA GLY A 454 7.29 25.75 -6.43
C GLY A 454 7.18 24.63 -5.42
N ILE A 455 6.00 24.48 -4.84
CA ILE A 455 5.72 23.47 -3.82
C ILE A 455 4.51 22.62 -4.20
N THR A 456 4.45 21.42 -3.65
CA THR A 456 3.30 20.54 -3.74
C THR A 456 2.88 20.11 -2.34
N LEU A 457 1.59 20.25 -2.05
CA LEU A 457 0.97 19.87 -0.79
C LEU A 457 0.15 18.60 -0.99
N LEU A 458 0.08 17.80 0.07
CA LEU A 458 -0.91 16.77 0.28
C LEU A 458 -1.71 17.12 1.54
N LEU A 459 -3.02 17.22 1.41
CA LEU A 459 -3.96 17.48 2.48
C LEU A 459 -4.88 16.26 2.63
N ILE A 460 -4.99 15.74 3.85
CA ILE A 460 -5.78 14.54 4.19
C ILE A 460 -6.79 14.96 5.24
N ASN A 461 -8.07 15.03 4.88
CA ASN A 461 -9.13 15.36 5.83
C ASN A 461 -9.76 14.09 6.40
N LEU A 462 -9.56 13.89 7.70
CA LEU A 462 -10.11 12.74 8.45
C LEU A 462 -11.44 13.06 9.13
N GLU A 463 -12.02 14.23 8.90
CA GLU A 463 -13.35 14.57 9.41
C GLU A 463 -14.45 13.93 8.58
N LYS A 464 -15.50 13.46 9.27
CA LYS A 464 -16.66 12.80 8.66
C LYS A 464 -17.61 13.78 8.00
N SER A 465 -17.85 14.91 8.64
CA SER A 465 -18.92 15.85 8.28
C SER A 465 -18.43 17.29 8.20
N THR A 466 -17.12 17.54 8.27
CA THR A 466 -16.54 18.88 8.26
C THR A 466 -15.65 19.06 7.03
N ALA A 467 -16.02 20.01 6.17
CA ALA A 467 -15.14 20.51 5.12
C ALA A 467 -14.15 21.53 5.72
N VAL A 468 -12.92 21.56 5.24
CA VAL A 468 -11.89 22.50 5.72
C VAL A 468 -11.53 23.48 4.61
N GLN A 469 -11.66 24.77 4.87
CA GLN A 469 -11.14 25.84 4.02
C GLN A 469 -9.72 26.18 4.47
N VAL A 470 -8.74 25.79 3.66
CA VAL A 470 -7.33 25.87 4.00
C VAL A 470 -6.67 27.06 3.29
N LEU A 471 -6.09 27.95 4.09
CA LEU A 471 -5.13 28.95 3.61
C LEU A 471 -3.71 28.38 3.72
N VAL A 472 -2.84 28.73 2.78
CA VAL A 472 -1.43 28.31 2.80
C VAL A 472 -0.55 29.52 3.07
N SER A 473 0.33 29.39 4.06
CA SER A 473 1.33 30.39 4.41
C SER A 473 2.72 29.76 4.38
N THR A 474 3.66 30.41 3.72
CA THR A 474 5.03 29.92 3.56
C THR A 474 6.03 30.92 4.14
N THR A 475 6.91 30.47 5.02
CA THR A 475 8.04 31.30 5.46
C THR A 475 9.09 31.41 4.34
N ALA A 476 9.86 32.50 4.34
CA ALA A 476 10.95 32.74 3.38
C ALA A 476 10.53 32.77 1.89
N SER A 477 9.27 33.06 1.59
CA SER A 477 8.82 33.34 0.21
C SER A 477 9.27 34.74 -0.22
N THR A 478 9.97 34.83 -1.34
CA THR A 478 10.45 36.11 -1.92
C THR A 478 9.51 36.68 -2.98
N SER A 479 8.42 35.99 -3.29
CA SER A 479 7.48 36.36 -4.35
C SER A 479 6.26 37.09 -3.80
N ASN A 480 6.00 38.30 -4.34
CA ASN A 480 4.66 38.90 -4.34
C ASN A 480 3.75 37.94 -5.13
N THR A 481 2.89 37.20 -4.44
CA THR A 481 1.87 36.36 -5.07
C THR A 481 0.89 37.26 -5.83
N SER A 482 1.14 37.44 -7.12
CA SER A 482 0.17 38.03 -8.04
C SER A 482 -1.16 37.27 -7.92
N SER A 483 -2.28 37.99 -7.84
CA SER A 483 -3.63 37.42 -7.80
C SER A 483 -4.00 36.59 -9.05
N HIS A 484 -3.14 36.59 -10.07
CA HIS A 484 -3.30 35.86 -11.32
C HIS A 484 -2.59 34.50 -11.36
N ILE A 485 -1.86 34.09 -10.30
CA ILE A 485 -1.25 32.76 -10.27
C ILE A 485 -2.34 31.72 -9.97
N GLU A 486 -2.44 30.73 -10.85
CA GLU A 486 -3.29 29.56 -10.66
C GLU A 486 -2.47 28.41 -10.07
N ARG A 487 -3.10 27.67 -9.16
CA ARG A 487 -2.62 26.39 -8.64
C ARG A 487 -3.43 25.26 -9.25
N GLU A 488 -2.81 24.09 -9.34
CA GLU A 488 -3.48 22.85 -9.73
C GLU A 488 -3.97 22.13 -8.48
N GLU A 489 -5.22 21.67 -8.50
CA GLU A 489 -5.78 20.83 -7.44
C GLU A 489 -6.26 19.48 -7.99
N TYR A 490 -5.98 18.42 -7.23
CA TYR A 490 -6.37 17.04 -7.53
C TYR A 490 -7.12 16.48 -6.32
N HIS A 491 -8.45 16.54 -6.37
CA HIS A 491 -9.35 16.09 -5.30
C HIS A 491 -9.71 14.64 -5.52
N LEU A 492 -9.26 13.75 -4.63
CA LEU A 492 -9.65 12.36 -4.60
C LEU A 492 -10.78 12.14 -3.60
N MET A 493 -11.83 11.48 -4.06
CA MET A 493 -12.99 11.10 -3.25
C MET A 493 -13.44 9.68 -3.55
N ALA A 494 -14.09 9.05 -2.57
CA ALA A 494 -14.82 7.81 -2.77
C ALA A 494 -16.01 8.02 -3.73
N GLY A 495 -16.25 7.05 -4.60
CA GLY A 495 -17.46 6.95 -5.40
C GLY A 495 -18.68 6.86 -4.47
N ASN A 496 -19.64 7.75 -4.70
CA ASN A 496 -20.84 7.93 -3.86
C ASN A 496 -20.56 8.30 -2.39
N GLY A 497 -19.33 8.73 -2.04
CA GLY A 497 -18.95 9.05 -0.66
C GLY A 497 -18.79 7.84 0.26
N ASP A 498 -18.84 6.62 -0.27
CA ASP A 498 -18.68 5.39 0.51
C ASP A 498 -17.19 5.03 0.71
N LEU A 499 -16.72 5.01 1.95
CA LEU A 499 -15.33 4.67 2.29
C LEU A 499 -14.94 3.22 1.92
N HIS A 500 -15.91 2.32 1.84
CA HIS A 500 -15.74 0.95 1.35
C HIS A 500 -15.86 0.85 -0.16
N SER A 501 -16.22 1.95 -0.82
CA SER A 501 -16.28 2.01 -2.27
C SER A 501 -14.96 1.55 -2.82
N GLN A 502 -15.10 1.01 -4.01
CA GLN A 502 -13.99 0.66 -4.83
C GLN A 502 -13.78 1.70 -5.93
N THR A 503 -14.78 2.45 -6.35
CA THR A 503 -14.63 3.51 -7.36
C THR A 503 -13.98 4.80 -6.85
N VAL A 504 -12.95 5.35 -7.52
CA VAL A 504 -12.39 6.67 -7.21
C VAL A 504 -12.86 7.77 -8.15
N LEU A 505 -13.08 8.94 -7.57
CA LEU A 505 -13.30 10.18 -8.29
C LEU A 505 -12.04 11.04 -8.19
N LEU A 506 -11.54 11.52 -9.33
CA LEU A 506 -10.61 12.64 -9.40
C LEU A 506 -11.38 13.86 -9.89
N ASN A 507 -11.44 14.92 -9.07
CA ASN A 507 -12.14 16.15 -9.40
C ASN A 507 -13.60 15.90 -9.85
N GLY A 508 -14.27 14.95 -9.19
CA GLY A 508 -15.65 14.54 -9.49
C GLY A 508 -15.82 13.58 -10.68
N LYS A 509 -14.75 13.20 -11.38
CA LYS A 509 -14.80 12.26 -12.52
C LYS A 509 -14.27 10.89 -12.11
N VAL A 510 -14.98 9.84 -12.49
CA VAL A 510 -14.52 8.46 -12.24
C VAL A 510 -13.23 8.21 -13.02
N LEU A 511 -12.20 7.74 -12.34
CA LEU A 511 -11.00 7.23 -13.00
C LEU A 511 -11.22 5.77 -13.39
N THR A 512 -11.14 5.50 -14.69
CA THR A 512 -11.21 4.14 -15.25
C THR A 512 -10.15 4.00 -16.34
N ILE A 513 -9.64 2.79 -16.53
CA ILE A 513 -8.87 2.45 -17.71
C ILE A 513 -9.81 2.03 -18.84
N ASP A 514 -9.39 2.27 -20.08
CA ASP A 514 -10.09 1.72 -21.22
C ASP A 514 -9.75 0.23 -21.45
N SER A 515 -10.41 -0.37 -22.44
CA SER A 515 -10.17 -1.77 -22.85
C SER A 515 -8.74 -2.07 -23.28
N SER A 516 -7.93 -1.05 -23.59
CA SER A 516 -6.52 -1.21 -23.96
C SER A 516 -5.58 -1.21 -22.76
N GLY A 517 -6.10 -0.97 -21.55
CA GLY A 517 -5.31 -0.94 -20.33
C GLY A 517 -4.49 0.33 -20.15
N VAL A 518 -4.82 1.41 -20.87
CA VAL A 518 -4.10 2.68 -20.77
C VAL A 518 -4.54 3.43 -19.52
N ILE A 519 -3.56 3.79 -18.69
CA ILE A 519 -3.79 4.61 -17.49
C ILE A 519 -4.29 6.00 -17.92
N PRO A 520 -5.47 6.45 -17.43
CA PRO A 520 -6.03 7.74 -17.83
C PRO A 520 -5.14 8.91 -17.41
N SER A 521 -5.26 10.03 -18.12
CA SER A 521 -4.65 11.28 -17.69
C SER A 521 -5.26 11.73 -16.36
N LEU A 522 -4.41 12.23 -15.47
CA LEU A 522 -4.84 12.78 -14.18
C LEU A 522 -4.92 14.29 -14.35
N GLU A 523 -6.12 14.79 -14.67
CA GLU A 523 -6.33 16.20 -14.98
C GLU A 523 -6.61 17.02 -13.72
N PRO A 524 -5.89 18.13 -13.50
CA PRO A 524 -6.17 19.03 -12.38
C PRO A 524 -7.41 19.89 -12.63
N VAL A 525 -7.90 20.52 -11.55
CA VAL A 525 -8.69 21.74 -11.65
C VAL A 525 -7.83 22.93 -11.28
N PHE A 526 -7.98 24.04 -11.99
CA PHE A 526 -7.23 25.26 -11.74
C PHE A 526 -8.02 26.19 -10.80
N LYS A 527 -7.33 26.71 -9.79
CA LYS A 527 -7.88 27.67 -8.81
C LYS A 527 -6.89 28.79 -8.58
N ARG A 528 -7.37 29.99 -8.21
CA ARG A 528 -6.46 31.10 -7.88
C ARG A 528 -5.77 30.81 -6.57
N VAL A 529 -4.46 31.08 -6.48
CA VAL A 529 -3.68 30.88 -5.25
C VAL A 529 -4.27 31.66 -4.05
N SER A 530 -4.94 32.79 -4.29
CA SER A 530 -5.59 33.61 -3.26
C SER A 530 -6.82 32.95 -2.61
N ASP A 531 -7.48 32.04 -3.32
CA ASP A 531 -8.72 31.43 -2.84
C ASP A 531 -8.38 30.33 -1.83
N PRO A 532 -9.17 30.10 -0.77
CA PRO A 532 -8.94 28.97 0.11
C PRO A 532 -9.03 27.64 -0.65
N ILE A 533 -8.23 26.65 -0.25
CA ILE A 533 -8.33 25.28 -0.75
C ILE A 533 -9.45 24.60 0.04
N THR A 534 -10.52 24.19 -0.62
CA THR A 534 -11.60 23.44 0.02
C THR A 534 -11.24 21.96 0.08
N VAL A 535 -11.13 21.39 1.29
CA VAL A 535 -10.89 19.96 1.50
C VAL A 535 -12.16 19.33 2.06
N SER A 536 -12.89 18.59 1.23
CA SER A 536 -14.16 17.95 1.63
C SER A 536 -13.97 16.94 2.77
N PRO A 537 -15.03 16.60 3.54
CA PRO A 537 -14.98 15.52 4.52
C PRO A 537 -14.52 14.22 3.85
N TYR A 538 -13.73 13.41 4.56
CA TYR A 538 -13.14 12.17 4.04
C TYR A 538 -12.65 12.30 2.60
N SER A 539 -11.71 13.21 2.37
CA SER A 539 -11.08 13.40 1.05
C SER A 539 -9.58 13.62 1.16
N LEU A 540 -8.91 13.46 0.01
CA LEU A 540 -7.48 13.63 -0.14
C LEU A 540 -7.26 14.65 -1.26
N VAL A 541 -6.41 15.64 -1.04
CA VAL A 541 -6.19 16.71 -2.02
C VAL A 541 -4.70 16.90 -2.24
N PHE A 542 -4.24 16.75 -3.48
CA PHE A 542 -2.93 17.24 -3.90
C PHE A 542 -3.06 18.64 -4.48
N VAL A 543 -2.14 19.53 -4.11
CA VAL A 543 -2.14 20.92 -4.57
C VAL A 543 -0.75 21.30 -5.05
N VAL A 544 -0.62 21.68 -6.33
CA VAL A 544 0.63 22.20 -6.88
C VAL A 544 0.54 23.71 -6.95
N ILE A 545 1.38 24.40 -6.18
CA ILE A 545 1.48 25.87 -6.20
C ILE A 545 2.75 26.23 -6.98
N PRO A 546 2.62 26.64 -8.24
CA PRO A 546 3.78 26.97 -9.08
C PRO A 546 4.34 28.36 -8.71
N ASN A 547 5.57 28.58 -9.12
CA ASN A 547 6.28 29.86 -9.09
C ASN A 547 6.40 30.51 -7.71
N ILE A 548 6.23 29.75 -6.63
CA ILE A 548 6.60 30.19 -5.29
C ILE A 548 8.09 29.91 -5.05
N ASN A 549 8.85 30.95 -4.74
CA ASN A 549 10.29 30.82 -4.53
C ASN A 549 10.60 30.65 -3.05
N VAL A 550 10.80 29.41 -2.64
CA VAL A 550 11.26 29.02 -1.29
C VAL A 550 12.68 28.50 -1.36
N LEU A 551 13.51 28.82 -0.37
CA LEU A 551 14.96 28.55 -0.39
C LEU A 551 15.31 27.06 -0.51
N ALA A 552 14.44 26.17 -0.06
CA ALA A 552 14.67 24.74 -0.05
C ALA A 552 14.48 24.01 -1.42
N CYS A 553 13.97 24.66 -2.49
CA CYS A 553 13.43 23.97 -3.69
C CYS A 553 14.20 24.06 -5.02
#